data_AF-A0A7C8B6H7-F1
#
_entry.id   AF-A0A7C8B6H7-F1
#
_cell.length_a   1.000
_cell.length_b   1.000
_cell.length_c   1.000
_cell.angle_alpha   90.00
_cell.angle_beta   90.00
_cell.angle_gamma   90.00
#
_symmetry.space_group_name_H-M   'P 1'
#
loop_
_entity.id
_entity.type
_entity.pdbx_description
1 polymer ?
#
loop_
_entity_poly.entity_id
_entity_poly.type
_entity_poly.pdbx_seq_one_letter_code
_entity_poly.pdbx_strand_id
1 'polypeptide(L)' 'MTTREAKKNIEEIKAFTKQLTPERAKEFLVKAGIITPGGKLTKPYRLDV' A
#
# COMPACT_ATOMS: atom_id res chain seq x y z
N MET A 1 -20.05 -5.51 9.07
CA MET A 1 -18.76 -5.62 9.77
C MET A 1 -19.00 -5.38 11.25
N THR A 2 -18.76 -6.39 12.08
CA THR A 2 -18.95 -6.29 13.54
C THR A 2 -17.73 -5.69 14.22
N THR A 3 -17.88 -5.16 15.44
CA THR A 3 -16.78 -4.56 16.22
C THR A 3 -15.63 -5.54 16.47
N ARG A 4 -15.92 -6.85 16.49
CA ARG A 4 -14.93 -7.92 16.68
C ARG A 4 -14.10 -8.15 15.41
N GLU A 5 -14.74 -8.11 14.24
CA GLU A 5 -14.05 -8.16 12.95
C GLU A 5 -13.20 -6.92 12.70
N ALA A 6 -13.66 -5.74 13.14
CA ALA A 6 -12.87 -4.51 13.05
C ALA A 6 -11.58 -4.57 13.85
N LYS A 7 -11.62 -5.10 15.08
CA LYS A 7 -10.40 -5.28 15.89
C LYS A 7 -9.41 -6.24 15.22
N LYS A 8 -9.91 -7.36 14.69
CA LYS A 8 -9.06 -8.34 14.00
C LYS A 8 -8.39 -7.73 12.76
N ASN A 9 -9.15 -7.01 11.95
CA ASN A 9 -8.62 -6.32 10.77
C ASN A 9 -7.56 -5.28 11.15
N ILE A 10 -7.74 -4.54 12.25
CA ILE A 10 -6.74 -3.57 12.73
C ILE A 10 -5.44 -4.26 13.16
N GLU A 11 -5.52 -5.40 13.85
CA GLU A 11 -4.32 -6.17 14.22
C GLU A 11 -3.59 -6.74 13.01
N GLU A 12 -4.33 -7.26 12.03
CA GLU A 12 -3.76 -7.77 10.78
C GLU A 12 -3.08 -6.66 9.97
N ILE A 13 -3.72 -5.48 9.87
CA ILE A 13 -3.11 -4.31 9.22
C ILE A 13 -1.81 -3.92 9.94
N LYS A 14 -1.82 -3.83 11.29
CA LYS A 14 -0.62 -3.48 12.07
C LYS A 14 0.51 -4.50 11.89
N ALA A 15 0.20 -5.78 11.87
CA ALA A 15 1.17 -6.84 11.62
C ALA A 15 1.76 -6.72 10.21
N PHE A 16 0.91 -6.49 9.21
CA PHE A 16 1.33 -6.26 7.83
C PHE A 16 2.19 -5.00 7.69
N THR A 17 1.84 -3.90 8.39
CA THR A 17 2.63 -2.65 8.33
C THR A 17 4.01 -2.83 8.93
N LYS A 18 4.16 -3.62 10.00
CA LYS A 18 5.47 -3.94 10.59
C LYS A 18 6.39 -4.73 9.66
N GLN A 19 5.82 -5.50 8.74
CA GLN A 19 6.56 -6.29 7.75
C GLN A 19 6.81 -5.53 6.44
N LEU A 20 6.23 -4.33 6.30
CA LEU A 20 6.39 -3.50 5.11
C LEU A 20 7.73 -2.77 5.19
N THR A 21 8.70 -3.22 4.38
CA THR A 21 9.90 -2.43 4.09
C THR A 21 9.59 -1.46 2.95
N PRO A 22 10.35 -0.34 2.83
CA PRO A 22 10.21 0.60 1.72
C PRO A 22 10.34 -0.08 0.35
N GLU A 23 11.18 -1.11 0.25
CA GLU A 23 11.42 -1.90 -0.95
C GLU A 23 10.19 -2.74 -1.33
N ARG A 24 9.62 -3.48 -0.37
CA ARG A 24 8.40 -4.28 -0.59
C ARG A 24 7.20 -3.40 -0.89
N ALA A 25 7.10 -2.24 -0.25
CA ALA A 25 6.07 -1.25 -0.54
C ALA A 25 6.22 -0.74 -1.98
N LYS A 26 7.44 -0.42 -2.42
CA LYS A 26 7.71 0.01 -3.79
C LYS A 26 7.33 -1.07 -4.80
N GLU A 27 7.75 -2.32 -4.60
CA GLU A 27 7.37 -3.43 -5.49
C GLU A 27 5.85 -3.63 -5.56
N PHE A 28 5.16 -3.54 -4.43
CA PHE A 28 3.71 -3.64 -4.38
C PHE A 28 3.04 -2.52 -5.18
N LEU A 29 3.49 -1.27 -5.01
CA LEU A 29 2.97 -0.12 -5.72
C LEU A 29 3.30 -0.15 -7.23
N VAL A 30 4.45 -0.72 -7.62
CA VAL A 30 4.81 -0.96 -9.03
C VAL A 30 3.90 -2.02 -9.65
N LYS A 31 3.70 -3.16 -8.97
CA LYS A 31 2.81 -4.24 -9.42
C LYS A 31 1.36 -3.79 -9.51
N ALA A 32 0.92 -2.93 -8.58
CA ALA A 32 -0.40 -2.31 -8.61
C ALA A 32 -0.54 -1.25 -9.72
N GLY A 33 0.54 -0.92 -10.44
CA GLY A 33 0.53 0.07 -11.51
C GLY A 33 0.33 1.49 -11.01
N ILE A 34 0.62 1.80 -9.74
CA ILE A 34 0.46 3.11 -9.10
C ILE A 34 1.74 3.95 -9.25
N ILE A 35 2.89 3.29 -9.14
CA ILE A 35 4.19 3.92 -9.39
C ILE A 35 4.94 3.17 -10.49
N THR A 36 5.75 3.89 -11.24
CA THR A 36 6.71 3.34 -12.18
C THR A 36 7.87 2.67 -11.42
N PRO A 37 8.63 1.75 -12.05
CA PRO A 37 9.84 1.18 -11.46
C PRO A 37 10.86 2.26 -11.01
N GLY A 38 10.84 3.41 -11.68
CA GLY A 38 11.64 4.59 -11.34
C GLY A 38 11.10 5.43 -10.17
N GLY A 39 10.00 5.03 -9.53
CA GLY A 39 9.43 5.71 -8.35
C GLY A 39 8.52 6.90 -8.64
N LYS A 40 8.19 7.17 -9.91
CA LYS A 40 7.23 8.23 -10.28
C LYS A 40 5.80 7.68 -10.31
N LEU A 41 4.81 8.46 -9.90
CA LEU A 41 3.38 8.10 -10.01
C LEU A 41 2.98 7.90 -11.49
N THR A 42 2.15 6.88 -11.74
CA THR A 42 1.51 6.63 -13.05
C THR A 42 0.22 7.44 -13.17
N LYS A 43 -0.30 7.65 -14.38
CA LYS A 43 -1.66 8.23 -14.57
C LYS A 43 -2.71 7.19 -14.14
N PRO A 44 -3.76 7.55 -13.37
CA PRO A 44 -4.25 8.90 -13.03
C PRO A 44 -3.72 9.49 -11.70
N TYR A 45 -2.87 8.77 -10.96
CA TYR A 45 -2.36 9.21 -9.65
C TYR A 45 -1.37 10.38 -9.74
N ARG A 46 -0.79 10.58 -10.92
CA ARG A 46 0.03 11.74 -11.23
C ARG A 46 -0.88 12.96 -11.33
N LEU A 47 -0.91 13.77 -10.28
CA LEU A 47 -1.42 15.14 -10.33
C LEU A 47 -0.52 15.93 -11.30
N ASP A 48 -0.98 16.09 -12.53
CA ASP A 48 -0.51 17.16 -13.43
C ASP A 48 -1.00 18.47 -12.80
N VAL A 49 -0.16 19.09 -11.96
CA VAL A 49 -0.29 20.49 -11.51
C VAL A 49 0.71 21.33 -12.28
#